data_AF-A0A379B7D9-F1
#
_entry.id   AF-A0A379B7D9-F1
#
_cell.length_a   1.000
_cell.length_b   1.000
_cell.length_c   1.000
_cell.angle_alpha   90.00
_cell.angle_beta   90.00
_cell.angle_gamma   90.00
#
_symmetry.space_group_name_H-M   'P 1'
#
loop_
_entity.id
_entity.type
_entity.pdbx_description
1 polymer ?
#
loop_
_entity_poly.entity_id
_entity_poly.type
_entity_poly.pdbx_seq_one_letter_code
_entity_poly.pdbx_strand_id
1 'polypeptide(L)'
;MKVKINKKFLLTTAIKHYLKGYTNYTFMSLYDDFEPFPLHEVIELQKERIGEINTEIAQCETEFLKGQLLKNEMILKKLEKLI
;
A
#
# COMPACT_ATOMS: atom_id res chain seq x y z
N MET A 1 16.30 6.26 -8.12
CA MET A 1 15.66 7.05 -7.03
C MET A 1 14.23 7.52 -7.36
N LYS A 2 13.88 7.89 -8.61
CA LYS A 2 12.51 8.33 -8.99
C LYS A 2 11.41 7.24 -8.90
N VAL A 3 11.74 5.98 -9.14
CA VAL A 3 10.76 4.87 -9.19
C VAL A 3 10.14 4.57 -7.82
N LYS A 4 10.95 4.51 -6.75
CA LYS A 4 10.46 4.21 -5.38
C LYS A 4 9.48 5.26 -4.85
N ILE A 5 9.71 6.54 -5.17
CA ILE A 5 8.84 7.64 -4.71
C ILE A 5 7.47 7.52 -5.38
N ASN A 6 7.43 7.31 -6.71
CA ASN A 6 6.16 7.11 -7.43
C ASN A 6 5.39 5.89 -6.90
N LYS A 7 6.06 4.76 -6.63
CA LYS A 7 5.39 3.55 -6.11
C LYS A 7 4.65 3.78 -4.78
N LYS A 8 5.21 4.55 -3.84
CA LYS A 8 4.54 4.88 -2.57
C LYS A 8 3.32 5.78 -2.73
N PHE A 9 3.38 6.76 -3.64
CA PHE A 9 2.22 7.61 -3.92
C PHE A 9 1.08 6.82 -4.56
N LEU A 10 1.40 5.84 -5.40
CA LEU A 10 0.42 4.99 -6.06
C LEU A 10 -0.19 3.92 -5.13
N LEU A 11 0.50 3.53 -4.05
CA LEU A 11 0.03 2.50 -3.10
C LEU A 11 -1.37 2.81 -2.54
N THR A 12 -1.60 4.04 -2.07
CA THR A 12 -2.91 4.43 -1.50
C THR A 12 -4.04 4.31 -2.54
N THR A 13 -3.73 4.59 -3.80
CA THR A 13 -4.67 4.50 -4.92
C THR A 13 -4.90 3.05 -5.32
N ALA A 14 -3.85 2.23 -5.37
CA ALA A 14 -3.95 0.79 -5.66
C ALA A 14 -4.78 0.05 -4.60
N ILE A 15 -4.59 0.37 -3.32
CA ILE A 15 -5.39 -0.18 -2.21
C ILE A 15 -6.88 0.16 -2.40
N LYS A 16 -7.19 1.40 -2.81
CA LYS A 16 -8.58 1.81 -3.09
C LYS A 16 -9.17 1.05 -4.28
N HIS A 17 -8.39 0.83 -5.34
CA HIS A 17 -8.82 0.03 -6.49
C HIS A 17 -9.26 -1.37 -6.05
N TYR A 18 -8.40 -2.10 -5.33
CA TYR A 18 -8.67 -3.47 -4.89
C TYR A 18 -9.74 -3.58 -3.80
N LEU A 19 -9.82 -2.63 -2.86
CA LEU A 19 -10.72 -2.75 -1.70
C LEU A 19 -12.06 -2.03 -1.84
N LYS A 20 -12.18 -1.03 -2.72
CA LYS A 20 -13.42 -0.24 -2.89
C LYS A 20 -14.10 -0.44 -4.24
N GLY A 21 -13.56 -1.26 -5.13
CA GLY A 21 -14.19 -1.57 -6.42
C GLY A 21 -14.36 -0.35 -7.33
N TYR A 22 -13.48 0.65 -7.20
CA TYR A 22 -13.51 1.82 -8.09
C TYR A 22 -13.18 1.37 -9.52
N THR A 23 -14.13 1.61 -10.42
CA THR A 23 -14.05 1.25 -11.83
C THR A 23 -13.07 2.15 -12.57
N ASN A 24 -12.17 1.50 -13.31
CA ASN A 24 -11.20 2.06 -14.26
C ASN A 24 -10.10 2.90 -13.63
N TYR A 25 -9.03 2.24 -13.19
CA TYR A 25 -7.73 2.89 -12.98
C TYR A 25 -6.67 2.23 -13.86
N THR A 26 -6.37 2.89 -14.97
CA THR A 26 -5.17 2.70 -15.79
C THR A 26 -4.01 3.36 -15.05
N PHE A 27 -3.20 2.57 -14.35
CA PHE A 27 -1.94 3.06 -13.82
C PHE A 27 -0.93 3.03 -14.96
N MET A 28 -0.17 4.11 -15.18
CA MET A 28 1.02 4.06 -16.02
C MET A 28 2.04 3.14 -15.36
N SER A 29 1.95 1.84 -15.64
CA SER A 29 3.08 0.95 -15.42
C SER A 29 4.19 1.38 -16.39
N LEU A 30 5.45 1.09 -16.05
CA LEU A 30 6.58 1.32 -16.96
C LEU A 30 6.53 0.40 -18.21
N TYR A 31 5.55 -0.50 -18.28
CA TYR A 31 5.45 -1.58 -19.27
C TYR A 31 4.05 -1.71 -19.93
N ASP A 32 2.97 -1.26 -19.28
CA ASP A 32 1.61 -1.27 -19.84
C ASP A 32 0.71 -0.27 -19.09
N ASP A 33 0.05 0.62 -19.81
CA ASP A 33 -0.86 1.62 -19.24
C ASP A 33 -2.21 1.01 -18.79
N PHE A 34 -2.50 -0.25 -19.16
CA PHE A 34 -3.73 -0.98 -18.85
C PHE A 34 -3.62 -1.99 -17.72
N GLU A 35 -2.43 -2.26 -17.19
CA GLU A 35 -2.25 -3.26 -16.15
C GLU A 35 -2.29 -2.61 -14.75
N PRO A 36 -3.30 -2.92 -13.91
CA PRO A 36 -3.28 -2.45 -12.53
C PRO A 36 -2.06 -3.03 -11.80
N PHE A 37 -1.48 -2.25 -10.90
CA PHE A 37 -0.34 -2.65 -10.08
C PHE A 37 -0.58 -4.07 -9.52
N PRO A 38 0.27 -5.07 -9.81
CA PRO A 38 -0.02 -6.45 -9.44
C PRO A 38 -0.33 -6.56 -7.95
N LEU A 39 -1.40 -7.28 -7.59
CA LEU A 39 -1.86 -7.38 -6.19
C LEU A 39 -0.73 -7.83 -5.24
N HIS A 40 0.15 -8.72 -5.70
CA HIS A 40 1.32 -9.16 -4.94
C HIS A 40 2.29 -7.99 -4.65
N GLU A 41 2.58 -7.11 -5.63
CA GLU A 41 3.41 -5.92 -5.40
C GLU A 41 2.72 -4.94 -4.44
N VAL A 42 1.40 -4.80 -4.51
CA VAL A 42 0.63 -3.95 -3.58
C VAL A 42 0.73 -4.47 -2.15
N ILE A 43 0.67 -5.79 -1.96
CA ILE A 43 0.85 -6.44 -0.65
C ILE A 43 2.26 -6.21 -0.13
N GLU A 44 3.29 -6.42 -0.95
CA GLU A 44 4.68 -6.19 -0.53
C GLU A 44 4.94 -4.73 -0.16
N LEU A 45 4.46 -3.77 -0.96
CA LEU A 45 4.55 -2.34 -0.63
C LEU A 45 3.78 -1.99 0.64
N GLN A 46 2.65 -2.64 0.91
CA GLN A 46 1.89 -2.45 2.14
C GLN A 46 2.62 -3.01 3.36
N LYS A 47 3.33 -4.14 3.23
CA LYS A 47 4.21 -4.69 4.28
C LYS A 47 5.39 -3.77 4.55
N GLU A 48 6.04 -3.23 3.51
CA GLU A 48 7.11 -2.23 3.66
C GLU A 48 6.62 -1.02 4.47
N ARG A 49 5.42 -0.51 4.16
CA ARG A 49 4.81 0.62 4.89
C ARG A 49 4.58 0.32 6.37
N ILE A 50 4.13 -0.90 6.70
CA ILE A 50 4.00 -1.35 8.09
C ILE A 50 5.36 -1.41 8.78
N GLY A 51 6.40 -1.90 8.09
CA GLY A 51 7.77 -1.91 8.59
C GLY A 51 8.32 -0.52 8.90
N GLU A 52 8.03 0.47 8.06
CA GLU A 52 8.38 1.87 8.29
C GLU A 52 7.69 2.43 9.54
N ILE A 53 6.37 2.20 9.68
CA ILE A 53 5.61 2.62 10.87
C ILE A 53 6.16 1.95 12.14
N ASN A 54 6.50 0.66 12.09
CA ASN A 54 7.10 -0.03 13.23
C ASN A 54 8.48 0.54 13.60
N THR A 55 9.26 0.95 12.60
CA THR A 55 10.56 1.61 12.84
C THR A 55 10.36 2.98 13.49
N GLU A 56 9.36 3.75 13.06
CA GLU A 56 8.98 5.03 13.67
C GLU A 56 8.47 4.84 15.11
N ILE A 57 7.64 3.83 15.37
CA ILE A 57 7.16 3.48 16.72
C ILE A 57 8.33 3.12 17.63
N ALA A 58 9.30 2.36 17.14
CA ALA A 58 10.50 1.99 17.90
C ALA A 58 11.35 3.22 18.28
N GLN A 59 11.31 4.28 17.48
CA GLN A 59 12.00 5.54 17.77
C GLN A 59 11.19 6.42 18.74
N CYS A 60 9.88 6.54 18.54
CA CYS A 60 9.00 7.34 19.38
C CYS A 60 7.58 6.78 19.33
N GLU A 61 7.19 6.08 20.39
CA GLU A 61 5.86 5.49 20.48
C GLU A 61 4.80 6.57 20.74
N THR A 62 3.83 6.69 19.84
CA THR A 62 2.68 7.57 20.00
C THR A 62 1.38 6.83 19.69
N GLU A 63 0.29 7.23 20.35
CA GLU A 63 -1.05 6.68 20.08
C GLU A 63 -1.49 6.89 18.62
N PHE A 64 -1.02 7.99 18.00
CA PHE A 64 -1.21 8.23 16.58
C PHE A 64 -0.59 7.13 15.71
N LEU A 65 0.68 6.78 15.97
CA LEU A 65 1.39 5.75 15.21
C LEU A 65 0.79 4.35 15.42
N LYS A 66 0.36 4.01 16.65
CA LYS A 66 -0.39 2.77 16.91
C LYS A 66 -1.68 2.71 16.11
N GLY A 67 -2.43 3.81 16.07
CA GLY A 67 -3.63 3.92 15.27
C GLY A 67 -3.36 3.76 13.77
N GLN A 68 -2.22 4.27 13.28
CA GLN A 68 -1.78 4.05 11.90
C GLN A 68 -1.40 2.60 11.65
N LEU A 69 -0.65 1.96 12.55
CA LEU A 69 -0.24 0.57 12.43
C LEU A 69 -1.47 -0.34 12.29
N LEU A 70 -2.43 -0.24 13.23
CA LEU A 70 -3.66 -1.03 13.23
C LEU A 70 -4.44 -0.88 11.91
N LYS A 71 -4.59 0.35 11.41
CA LYS A 71 -5.26 0.60 10.13
C LYS A 71 -4.54 -0.07 8.96
N ASN A 72 -3.22 0.02 8.92
CA ASN A 72 -2.41 -0.56 7.83
C ASN A 72 -2.41 -2.09 7.88
N GLU A 73 -2.40 -2.71 9.07
CA GLU A 73 -2.54 -4.16 9.24
C GLU A 73 -3.92 -4.67 8.81
N MET A 74 -4.99 -3.94 9.15
CA MET A 74 -6.35 -4.29 8.69
C MET A 74 -6.46 -4.22 7.17
N ILE A 75 -5.80 -3.25 6.53
CA ILE A 75 -5.74 -3.14 5.07
C ILE A 75 -4.98 -4.33 4.48
N LEU A 76 -3.82 -4.66 5.04
CA LEU A 76 -3.01 -5.81 4.59
C LEU A 76 -3.83 -7.11 4.64
N LYS A 77 -4.49 -7.40 5.76
CA LYS A 77 -5.36 -8.57 5.91
C LYS A 77 -6.49 -8.62 4.88
N LYS A 78 -7.00 -7.46 4.44
CA LYS A 78 -8.03 -7.41 3.40
C LYS A 78 -7.45 -7.69 2.02
N LEU A 79 -6.25 -7.20 1.72
CA LEU A 79 -5.57 -7.46 0.46
C LEU A 79 -5.16 -8.94 0.34
N GLU A 80 -4.66 -9.54 1.42
CA GLU A 80 -4.27 -10.95 1.46
C GLU A 80 -5.46 -11.90 1.25
N LYS A 81 -6.69 -11.48 1.57
CA LYS A 81 -7.91 -12.24 1.30
C LYS A 81 -8.36 -12.23 -0.17
N LEU A 82 -7.74 -11.39 -1.00
CA LEU A 82 -8.05 -11.28 -2.43
C LEU A 82 -7.17 -12.19 -3.30
N ILE A 83 -6.23 -12.91 -2.70
CA ILE A 83 -5.41 -13.97 -3.30
C ILE A 83 -6.00 -15.33 -2.90
#